data_AF-A0A4Q4B6S2-F1
#
_entry.id   AF-A0A4Q4B6S2-F1
#
_cell.length_a   1.000
_cell.length_b   1.000
_cell.length_c   1.000
_cell.angle_alpha   90.00
_cell.angle_beta   90.00
_cell.angle_gamma   90.00
#
_symmetry.space_group_name_H-M   'P 1'
#
loop_
_entity.id
_entity.type
_entity.pdbx_description
1 polymer ?
#
loop_
_entity_poly.entity_id
_entity_poly.type
_entity_poly.pdbx_seq_one_letter_code
_entity_poly.pdbx_strand_id
1 'polypeptide(L)'
;MKKKRLPFTIGEQYDLNEFSVESIKEVIIGKYSYDVYEYIDKDMKSIFGFKVKSIQLFYNADILSKVKIQFDGNVLIELLNHVAPSENDAIFDNQVKSEIFYSPILDVTEFEYFDSYV
;
A
#
# COMPACT_ATOMS: atom_id res chain seq x y z
N MET A 1 12.97 -18.71 -6.92
CA MET A 1 11.78 -17.97 -6.44
C MET A 1 11.83 -16.56 -7.02
N LYS A 2 10.76 -16.07 -7.66
CA LYS A 2 10.68 -14.66 -8.08
C LYS A 2 10.64 -13.79 -6.81
N LYS A 3 11.48 -12.76 -6.72
CA LYS A 3 11.46 -11.79 -5.62
C LYS A 3 10.03 -11.21 -5.53
N LYS A 4 9.40 -11.31 -4.35
CA LYS A 4 8.12 -10.65 -4.07
C LYS A 4 8.40 -9.15 -4.02
N ARG A 5 7.77 -8.36 -4.89
CA ARG A 5 7.89 -6.90 -4.93
C ARG A 5 6.55 -6.28 -4.58
N LEU A 6 6.59 -5.13 -3.93
CA LEU A 6 5.42 -4.29 -3.72
C LEU A 6 4.88 -3.81 -5.08
N PRO A 7 3.57 -3.62 -5.21
CA PRO A 7 2.94 -3.19 -6.46
C PRO A 7 3.26 -1.73 -6.83
N PHE A 8 3.55 -0.88 -5.85
CA PHE A 8 3.91 0.53 -6.04
C PHE A 8 5.18 0.85 -5.26
N THR A 9 5.92 1.85 -5.71
CA THR A 9 7.17 2.28 -5.07
C THR A 9 6.95 3.63 -4.40
N ILE A 10 7.25 3.70 -3.09
CA ILE A 10 7.27 4.98 -2.38
C ILE A 10 8.30 5.91 -3.04
N GLY A 11 7.93 7.17 -3.27
CA GLY A 11 8.71 8.15 -4.01
C GLY A 11 8.35 8.28 -5.49
N GLU A 12 7.47 7.42 -6.03
CA GLU A 12 6.96 7.55 -7.40
C GLU A 12 6.14 8.83 -7.59
N GLN A 13 6.26 9.43 -8.78
CA GLN A 13 5.49 10.60 -9.17
C GLN A 13 4.04 10.21 -9.54
N TYR A 14 3.11 11.13 -9.31
CA TYR A 14 1.68 10.95 -9.58
C TYR A 14 1.38 10.62 -11.05
N ASP A 15 2.12 11.22 -11.98
CA ASP A 15 1.96 11.05 -13.43
C ASP A 15 2.01 9.58 -13.89
N LEU A 16 2.71 8.70 -13.17
CA LEU A 16 2.79 7.27 -13.44
C LEU A 16 1.44 6.56 -13.28
N ASN A 17 0.57 7.06 -12.40
CA ASN A 17 -0.73 6.44 -12.07
C ASN A 17 -1.93 7.33 -12.41
N GLU A 18 -1.75 8.54 -12.95
CA GLU A 18 -2.81 9.54 -13.17
C GLU A 18 -4.06 8.99 -13.88
N PHE A 19 -3.89 8.08 -14.85
CA PHE A 19 -4.99 7.49 -15.62
C PHE A 19 -5.60 6.23 -15.00
N SER A 20 -5.01 5.73 -13.92
CA SER A 20 -5.36 4.48 -13.25
C SER A 20 -5.98 4.73 -11.87
N VAL A 21 -6.28 5.97 -11.53
CA VAL A 21 -6.76 6.36 -10.21
C VAL A 21 -7.97 7.30 -10.24
N GLU A 22 -8.79 7.25 -9.20
CA GLU A 22 -9.89 8.18 -8.95
C GLU A 22 -9.66 8.95 -7.64
N SER A 23 -9.82 10.27 -7.67
CA SER A 23 -9.67 11.10 -6.47
C SER A 23 -10.77 10.80 -5.45
N ILE A 24 -10.37 10.57 -4.20
CA ILE A 24 -11.28 10.31 -3.08
C ILE A 24 -11.45 11.57 -2.24
N LYS A 25 -10.34 12.10 -1.72
CA LYS A 25 -10.32 13.20 -0.74
C LYS A 25 -8.90 13.72 -0.52
N GLU A 26 -8.81 14.90 0.06
CA GLU A 26 -7.60 15.41 0.72
C GLU A 26 -7.62 15.04 2.21
N VAL A 27 -6.48 14.64 2.78
CA VAL A 27 -6.33 14.40 4.22
C VAL A 27 -5.06 15.03 4.77
N ILE A 28 -5.16 15.63 5.96
CA ILE A 28 -4.01 16.16 6.69
C ILE A 28 -3.61 15.16 7.77
N ILE A 29 -2.37 14.69 7.72
CA ILE A 29 -1.79 13.77 8.71
C ILE A 29 -0.53 14.45 9.26
N GLY A 30 -0.59 14.83 10.54
CA GLY A 30 0.47 15.63 11.16
C GLY A 30 0.63 16.99 10.48
N LYS A 31 1.79 17.21 9.85
CA LYS A 31 2.14 18.44 9.13
C LYS A 31 2.03 18.33 7.61
N TYR A 32 1.61 17.18 7.09
CA TYR A 32 1.58 16.88 5.67
C TYR A 32 0.13 16.81 5.17
N SER A 33 -0.11 17.32 3.97
CA SER A 33 -1.39 17.16 3.25
C SER A 33 -1.23 16.12 2.16
N TYR A 34 -2.20 15.22 2.06
CA TYR A 34 -2.22 14.12 1.11
C TYR A 34 -3.45 14.18 0.23
N ASP A 35 -3.22 14.14 -1.07
CA ASP A 35 -4.25 13.80 -2.03
C ASP A 35 -4.37 12.27 -2.07
N VAL A 36 -5.56 11.78 -1.71
CA VAL A 36 -5.85 10.34 -1.63
C VAL A 36 -6.64 9.92 -2.85
N TYR A 37 -6.13 8.90 -3.52
CA TYR A 37 -6.76 8.32 -4.69
C TYR A 37 -7.02 6.82 -4.49
N GLU A 38 -8.08 6.32 -5.10
CA GLU A 38 -8.36 4.89 -5.23
C GLU A 38 -7.78 4.40 -6.56
N TYR A 39 -7.05 3.30 -6.56
CA TYR A 39 -6.58 2.66 -7.78
C TYR A 39 -7.72 1.86 -8.41
N ILE A 40 -8.04 2.14 -9.67
CA ILE A 40 -9.24 1.62 -10.35
C ILE A 40 -8.95 0.56 -11.43
N ASP A 41 -7.68 0.33 -11.76
CA ASP A 41 -7.33 -0.68 -12.74
C ASP A 41 -7.64 -2.09 -12.23
N LYS A 42 -8.18 -2.91 -13.13
CA LYS A 42 -8.66 -4.26 -12.83
C LYS A 42 -7.56 -5.32 -12.89
N ASP A 43 -6.31 -4.92 -13.07
CA ASP A 43 -5.16 -5.80 -13.19
C ASP A 43 -4.67 -6.30 -11.82
N MET A 44 -4.89 -5.54 -10.74
CA MET A 44 -4.45 -5.88 -9.38
C MET A 44 -5.54 -6.56 -8.53
N LYS A 45 -6.16 -7.63 -9.04
CA LYS A 45 -7.18 -8.40 -8.29
C LYS A 45 -6.61 -9.22 -7.12
N SER A 46 -5.31 -9.50 -7.14
CA SER A 46 -4.64 -10.24 -6.08
C SER A 46 -3.20 -9.77 -5.89
N ILE A 47 -2.78 -9.59 -4.65
CA ILE A 47 -1.40 -9.26 -4.26
C ILE A 47 -0.96 -10.31 -3.24
N PHE A 48 0.26 -10.86 -3.43
CA PHE A 48 0.78 -11.96 -2.62
C PHE A 48 -0.10 -13.23 -2.58
N GLY A 49 -0.99 -13.38 -3.57
CA GLY A 49 -1.96 -14.48 -3.60
C GLY A 49 -3.25 -14.21 -2.81
N PHE A 50 -3.37 -13.06 -2.15
CA PHE A 50 -4.58 -12.65 -1.44
C PHE A 50 -5.44 -11.76 -2.32
N LYS A 51 -6.77 -11.89 -2.20
CA LYS A 51 -7.73 -11.10 -2.97
C LYS A 51 -7.73 -9.66 -2.46
N VAL A 52 -7.51 -8.72 -3.38
CA VAL A 52 -7.52 -7.29 -3.09
C VAL A 52 -8.96 -6.78 -3.16
N LYS A 53 -9.34 -6.02 -2.13
CA LYS A 53 -10.61 -5.31 -2.03
C LYS A 53 -10.50 -3.88 -2.54
N SER A 54 -9.44 -3.18 -2.15
CA SER A 54 -9.19 -1.78 -2.50
C SER A 54 -7.70 -1.45 -2.37
N ILE A 55 -7.26 -0.41 -3.07
CA ILE A 55 -5.90 0.12 -3.02
C ILE A 55 -5.99 1.63 -3.02
N GLN A 56 -5.44 2.26 -2.00
CA GLN A 56 -5.40 3.71 -1.84
C GLN A 56 -3.96 4.22 -1.91
N LEU A 57 -3.76 5.22 -2.75
CA LEU A 57 -2.48 5.90 -2.97
C LEU A 57 -2.55 7.30 -2.38
N PHE A 58 -1.58 7.63 -1.52
CA PHE A 58 -1.51 8.89 -0.80
C PHE A 58 -0.32 9.70 -1.32
N TYR A 59 -0.60 10.79 -2.01
CA TYR A 59 0.40 11.65 -2.62
C TYR A 59 0.58 12.93 -1.80
N ASN A 60 1.82 13.24 -1.43
CA ASN A 60 2.20 14.56 -0.91
C ASN A 60 3.01 15.29 -1.97
N ALA A 61 2.53 16.44 -2.44
CA ALA A 61 3.19 17.22 -3.50
C ALA A 61 3.56 16.35 -4.72
N ASP A 62 2.59 15.59 -5.22
CA ASP A 62 2.71 14.64 -6.35
C ASP A 62 3.67 13.46 -6.14
N ILE A 63 4.19 13.26 -4.92
CA ILE A 63 5.05 12.13 -4.56
C ILE A 63 4.28 11.11 -3.74
N LEU A 64 4.27 9.84 -4.18
CA LEU A 64 3.62 8.74 -3.47
C LEU A 64 4.34 8.48 -2.14
N SER A 65 3.71 8.87 -1.03
CA SER A 65 4.31 8.75 0.30
C SER A 65 3.74 7.60 1.12
N LYS A 66 2.54 7.13 0.78
CA LYS A 66 1.90 6.01 1.45
C LYS A 66 0.99 5.23 0.51
N VAL A 67 0.95 3.92 0.71
CA VAL A 67 0.02 3.01 0.06
C VAL A 67 -0.73 2.24 1.12
N LYS A 68 -2.03 2.10 0.93
CA LYS A 68 -2.91 1.24 1.73
C LYS A 68 -3.56 0.21 0.83
N ILE A 69 -3.42 -1.06 1.15
CA ILE A 69 -4.08 -2.18 0.45
C ILE A 69 -5.01 -2.85 1.44
N GLN A 70 -6.27 -3.04 1.06
CA GLN A 70 -7.21 -3.85 1.81
C GLN A 70 -7.39 -5.19 1.13
N PHE A 71 -7.24 -6.27 1.89
CA PHE A 71 -7.52 -7.63 1.48
C PHE A 71 -8.85 -8.09 2.06
N ASP A 72 -9.60 -8.89 1.30
CA ASP A 72 -10.81 -9.54 1.82
C ASP A 72 -10.44 -10.57 2.90
N GLY A 73 -11.09 -10.49 4.05
CA GLY A 73 -10.95 -11.44 5.16
C GLY A 73 -9.72 -11.25 6.05
N ASN A 74 -9.52 -12.21 6.95
CA ASN A 74 -8.34 -12.27 7.81
C ASN A 74 -7.21 -13.06 7.15
N VAL A 75 -6.20 -12.36 6.63
CA VAL A 75 -4.98 -12.94 6.04
C VAL A 75 -3.72 -12.45 6.77
N LEU A 76 -3.87 -11.95 8.00
CA LEU A 76 -2.82 -11.26 8.74
C LEU A 76 -1.54 -12.10 8.87
N ILE A 77 -1.66 -13.35 9.31
CA ILE A 77 -0.52 -14.24 9.57
C ILE A 77 0.16 -14.65 8.27
N GLU A 78 -0.63 -15.00 7.25
CA GLU A 78 -0.13 -15.38 5.95
C GLU A 78 0.57 -14.19 5.28
N LEU A 79 0.03 -12.98 5.41
CA LEU A 79 0.61 -11.77 4.87
C LEU A 79 1.91 -11.38 5.59
N LEU A 80 1.97 -11.53 6.92
CA LEU A 80 3.21 -11.35 7.68
C LEU A 80 4.32 -12.26 7.14
N ASN A 81 4.02 -13.51 6.77
CA ASN A 81 5.00 -14.41 6.14
C ASN A 81 5.45 -13.95 4.74
N HIS A 82 4.77 -13.00 4.11
CA HIS A 82 5.13 -12.44 2.81
C HIS A 82 5.95 -11.17 2.93
N VAL A 83 5.70 -10.34 3.94
CA VAL A 83 6.29 -8.99 4.05
C VAL A 83 7.28 -8.86 5.21
N ALA A 84 7.28 -9.79 6.17
CA ALA A 84 8.31 -9.81 7.21
C ALA A 84 9.68 -9.96 6.52
N PRO A 85 10.65 -9.09 6.85
CA PRO A 85 11.97 -9.17 6.24
C PRO A 85 12.59 -10.53 6.60
N SER A 86 12.80 -11.37 5.58
CA SER A 86 13.77 -12.47 5.71
C SER A 86 15.17 -11.85 5.57
N GLU A 87 16.21 -12.47 6.15
CA GLU A 87 17.60 -11.95 6.14
C GLU A 87 18.16 -11.62 4.74
N ASN A 88 17.46 -11.97 3.65
CA ASN A 88 17.87 -11.74 2.27
C ASN A 88 16.83 -10.99 1.38
N ASP A 89 15.69 -10.56 1.93
CA ASP A 89 14.60 -9.99 1.13
C ASP A 89 14.55 -8.45 1.21
N ALA A 90 15.01 -7.81 0.14
CA ALA A 90 14.95 -6.36 -0.10
C ALA A 90 13.53 -5.87 -0.48
N ILE A 91 12.50 -6.29 0.28
CA ILE A 91 11.10 -5.89 0.02
C ILE A 91 10.92 -4.39 0.28
N PHE A 92 11.66 -3.86 1.26
CA PHE A 92 11.64 -2.46 1.64
C PHE A 92 13.06 -1.89 1.57
N ASP A 93 13.20 -0.65 1.09
CA ASP A 93 14.36 0.18 1.39
C ASP A 93 14.30 0.55 2.89
N ASN A 94 15.44 0.83 3.52
CA ASN A 94 15.56 1.23 4.92
C ASN A 94 14.71 2.46 5.31
N GLN A 95 14.21 3.18 4.31
CA GLN A 95 13.37 4.37 4.45
C GLN A 95 11.87 4.06 4.40
N VAL A 96 11.45 2.82 4.14
CA VAL A 96 10.03 2.43 4.06
C VAL A 96 9.65 1.63 5.29
N LYS A 97 8.60 2.07 5.98
CA LYS A 97 7.95 1.34 7.07
C LYS A 97 6.70 0.65 6.56
N SER A 98 6.25 -0.37 7.28
CA SER A 98 4.98 -1.04 6.99
C SER A 98 4.23 -1.46 8.24
N GLU A 99 2.90 -1.42 8.15
CA GLU A 99 1.99 -1.85 9.20
C GLU A 99 0.95 -2.81 8.63
N ILE A 100 0.55 -3.80 9.42
CA ILE A 100 -0.50 -4.75 9.05
C ILE A 100 -1.44 -4.91 10.24
N PHE A 101 -2.74 -4.83 9.98
CA PHE A 101 -3.75 -5.12 10.98
C PHE A 101 -5.01 -5.71 10.36
N TYR A 102 -5.74 -6.50 11.15
CA TYR A 102 -7.01 -7.07 10.76
C TYR A 102 -8.15 -6.32 11.46
N SER A 103 -9.18 -5.94 10.71
CA SER A 103 -10.41 -5.35 11.22
C SER A 103 -11.54 -6.39 11.22
N PRO A 104 -11.92 -6.94 12.38
CA PRO A 104 -13.01 -7.92 12.46
C PRO A 104 -14.38 -7.35 12.07
N ILE A 105 -14.55 -6.03 12.21
CA ILE A 105 -15.82 -5.35 11.90
C ILE A 105 -16.03 -5.26 10.39
N LEU A 106 -14.98 -4.95 9.65
CA LEU A 106 -15.03 -4.77 8.20
C LEU A 106 -14.71 -6.06 7.43
N ASP A 107 -14.25 -7.09 8.14
CA ASP A 107 -13.74 -8.35 7.60
C ASP A 107 -12.67 -8.12 6.53
N VAL A 108 -11.66 -7.32 6.89
CA VAL A 108 -10.52 -7.00 6.01
C VAL A 108 -9.22 -7.00 6.77
N THR A 109 -8.16 -7.41 6.08
CA THR A 109 -6.78 -7.18 6.50
C THR A 109 -6.25 -5.98 5.75
N GLU A 110 -5.75 -4.99 6.48
CA GLU A 110 -5.15 -3.80 5.92
C GLU A 110 -3.63 -3.91 5.99
N PHE A 111 -2.99 -3.58 4.88
CA PHE A 111 -1.54 -3.48 4.75
C PHE A 111 -1.18 -2.09 4.28
N GLU A 112 -0.39 -1.40 5.08
CA GLU A 112 0.11 -0.09 4.75
C GLU A 112 1.63 -0.12 4.64
N TYR A 113 2.17 0.61 3.67
CA TYR A 113 3.59 0.93 3.62
C TYR A 113 3.80 2.38 3.22
N PHE A 114 4.79 3.02 3.84
CA PHE A 114 4.93 4.47 3.79
C PHE A 114 6.36 4.93 4.05
N ASP A 115 6.67 6.14 3.60
CA ASP A 115 7.92 6.83 3.86
C ASP A 115 8.07 7.10 5.38
N SER A 116 9.22 6.70 5.93
CA SER A 116 9.55 6.83 7.34
C SER A 116 9.82 8.26 7.83
N TYR A 117 9.96 9.24 6.93
CA TYR A 117 10.11 10.68 7.24
C TYR A 117 8.79 11.45 7.34
N VAL A 118 7.68 10.74 7.14
CA VAL A 118 6.31 11.24 7.31
C VAL A 118 5.83 11.04 8.75
#